data_AF-A0A2T0BP63-F1
#
_entry.id   AF-A0A2T0BP63-F1
#
_cell.length_a   1.000
_cell.length_b   1.000
_cell.length_c   1.000
_cell.angle_alpha   90.00
_cell.angle_beta   90.00
_cell.angle_gamma   90.00
#
_symmetry.space_group_name_H-M   'P 1'
#
loop_
_entity.id
_entity.type
_entity.pdbx_description
1 polymer ?
#
loop_
_entity_poly.entity_id
_entity_poly.type
_entity_poly.pdbx_seq_one_letter_code
_entity_poly.pdbx_strand_id
1 'polypeptide(L)'
;MKYEFKPEHIVDKHPQRTIDANDPLLEKINLEQLLTKAKSKNKRAIGEICRRFDGMIVNLAVSFYIEGYTIEDVIQEGRLSLIKAIYKYDMKSKYHFPAYAAAAIKKNFYSRIRGSVKKYGSCSLYSVNDMGGQLIDMIESEEDIEEEFIKRQQSTKLWRALGKLSKKERYIIIWYYIWERGLKEYAAKQNMSYRTAAVRKKRALDHLRNIMDSP
;
A
#
# COMPACT_ATOMS: atom_id res chain seq x y z
N MET A 1 12.98 -0.46 26.97
CA MET A 1 11.70 -1.19 27.07
C MET A 1 11.98 -2.67 26.87
N LYS A 2 11.89 -3.50 27.91
CA LYS A 2 12.09 -4.96 27.79
C LYS A 2 10.75 -5.55 27.35
N TYR A 3 10.69 -6.11 26.15
CA TYR A 3 9.49 -6.81 25.68
C TYR A 3 9.39 -8.15 26.41
N GLU A 4 8.40 -8.30 27.29
CA GLU A 4 8.07 -9.59 27.91
C GLU A 4 7.25 -10.42 26.93
N PHE A 5 7.81 -11.54 26.49
CA PHE A 5 7.16 -12.51 25.62
C PHE A 5 5.96 -13.13 26.35
N LYS A 6 4.74 -12.80 25.91
CA LYS A 6 3.50 -13.45 26.37
C LYS A 6 3.20 -14.67 25.50
N PRO A 7 3.20 -15.90 26.05
CA PRO A 7 3.14 -17.15 25.28
C PRO A 7 1.71 -17.55 24.88
N GLU A 8 0.83 -16.58 24.61
CA GLU A 8 -0.60 -16.86 24.38
C GLU A 8 -0.90 -17.30 22.94
N HIS A 9 0.08 -17.26 22.03
CA HIS A 9 -0.04 -17.96 20.74
C HIS A 9 0.38 -19.41 20.92
N ILE A 10 -0.61 -20.28 21.06
CA ILE A 10 -0.48 -21.71 20.80
C ILE A 10 -0.10 -21.81 19.32
N VAL A 11 1.20 -21.93 19.05
CA VAL A 11 1.68 -22.40 17.75
C VAL A 11 0.93 -23.69 17.50
N ASP A 12 0.14 -23.76 16.43
CA ASP A 12 -0.57 -24.97 16.03
C ASP A 12 0.45 -26.10 16.03
N LYS A 13 0.41 -26.92 17.09
CA LYS A 13 1.25 -28.10 17.20
C LYS A 13 0.69 -29.03 16.14
N HIS A 14 1.32 -29.05 14.97
CA HIS A 14 1.08 -30.12 14.00
C HIS A 14 1.05 -31.45 14.78
N PRO A 15 0.00 -32.28 14.57
CA PRO A 15 -0.32 -33.37 15.47
C PRO A 15 0.91 -34.23 15.75
N GLN A 16 1.19 -34.45 17.05
CA GLN A 16 2.31 -35.28 17.47
C GLN A 16 2.08 -36.69 16.96
N ARG A 17 2.78 -37.05 15.89
CA ARG A 17 2.81 -38.41 15.36
C ARG A 17 3.57 -39.28 16.36
N THR A 18 2.88 -40.25 16.96
CA THR A 18 3.50 -41.34 17.72
C THR A 18 4.34 -42.19 16.77
N ILE A 19 5.65 -42.24 17.03
CA ILE A 19 6.62 -43.03 16.26
C ILE A 19 6.58 -44.45 16.83
N ASP A 20 6.11 -45.41 16.04
CA ASP A 20 6.14 -46.84 16.33
C ASP A 20 7.41 -47.50 15.75
N ALA A 21 7.77 -48.68 16.25
CA ALA A 21 8.99 -49.40 15.83
C ALA A 21 9.02 -49.78 14.33
N ASN A 22 7.90 -49.60 13.62
CA ASN A 22 7.76 -49.79 12.16
C ASN A 22 7.58 -48.45 11.40
N ASP A 23 7.88 -47.30 11.99
CA ASP A 23 7.77 -46.01 11.30
C ASP A 23 8.74 -45.94 10.09
N PRO A 24 8.25 -45.68 8.86
CA PRO A 24 9.07 -45.53 7.65
C PRO A 24 10.18 -44.47 7.73
N LEU A 25 10.19 -43.62 8.76
CA LEU A 25 11.26 -42.66 9.06
C LEU A 25 12.66 -43.27 9.24
N LEU A 26 12.77 -44.59 9.42
CA LEU A 26 14.05 -45.30 9.55
C LEU A 26 14.49 -46.07 8.30
N GLU A 27 13.88 -45.86 7.14
CA GLU A 27 14.58 -46.18 5.89
C GLU A 27 15.73 -45.17 5.70
N LYS A 28 16.96 -45.64 5.94
CA LYS A 28 18.24 -44.96 5.65
C LYS A 28 18.41 -44.70 4.15
N ILE A 29 17.50 -43.97 3.52
CA ILE A 29 17.71 -43.41 2.18
C ILE A 29 18.74 -42.30 2.34
N ASN A 30 19.90 -42.50 1.68
CA ASN A 30 21.00 -41.56 1.64
C ASN A 30 20.51 -40.20 1.11
N LEU A 31 20.85 -39.11 1.83
CA LEU A 31 20.52 -37.73 1.46
C LEU A 31 20.98 -37.40 0.04
N GLU A 32 22.11 -37.94 -0.42
CA GLU A 32 22.63 -37.73 -1.77
C GLU A 32 21.73 -38.33 -2.85
N GLN A 33 21.16 -39.50 -2.59
CA GLN A 33 20.19 -40.14 -3.50
C GLN A 33 18.89 -39.34 -3.56
N LEU A 34 18.42 -38.82 -2.41
CA LEU A 34 17.26 -37.94 -2.35
C LEU A 34 17.51 -36.64 -3.12
N LEU A 35 18.68 -36.03 -2.94
CA LEU A 35 19.06 -34.80 -3.65
C LEU A 35 19.14 -35.03 -5.17
N THR A 36 19.67 -36.18 -5.61
CA THR A 36 19.71 -36.55 -7.03
C THR A 36 18.31 -36.66 -7.61
N LYS A 37 17.41 -37.38 -6.95
CA LYS A 37 16.00 -37.50 -7.35
C LYS A 37 15.27 -36.16 -7.32
N ALA A 38 15.53 -35.34 -6.30
CA ALA A 38 14.90 -34.03 -6.13
C ALA A 38 15.32 -33.04 -7.22
N LYS A 39 16.58 -33.08 -7.67
CA LYS A 39 17.07 -32.30 -8.82
C LYS A 39 16.35 -32.66 -10.12
N SER A 40 15.96 -33.92 -10.29
CA SER A 40 15.08 -34.38 -11.38
C SER A 40 13.60 -34.00 -11.18
N LYS A 41 13.29 -33.03 -10.31
CA LYS A 41 11.94 -32.53 -9.99
C LYS A 41 11.00 -33.58 -9.38
N ASN A 42 11.54 -34.63 -8.76
CA ASN A 42 10.72 -35.62 -8.06
C ASN A 42 10.10 -34.99 -6.78
N LYS A 43 8.78 -34.78 -6.81
CA LYS A 43 8.03 -34.14 -5.71
C LYS A 43 8.14 -34.90 -4.38
N ARG A 44 8.16 -36.23 -4.40
CA ARG A 44 8.29 -37.05 -3.19
C ARG A 44 9.64 -36.84 -2.53
N ALA A 45 10.71 -36.80 -3.33
CA ALA A 45 12.07 -36.56 -2.83
C ALA A 45 12.23 -35.14 -2.27
N ILE A 46 11.67 -34.12 -2.95
CA ILE A 46 11.66 -32.74 -2.44
C ILE A 46 10.90 -32.67 -1.11
N GLY A 47 9.70 -33.25 -1.04
CA GLY A 47 8.89 -33.25 0.18
C GLY A 47 9.56 -33.96 1.35
N GLU A 48 10.29 -35.04 1.10
CA GLU A 48 11.09 -35.74 2.11
C GLU A 48 12.25 -34.87 2.63
N ILE A 49 12.99 -34.20 1.73
CA ILE A 49 14.06 -33.27 2.13
C ILE A 49 13.46 -32.11 2.94
N CYS A 50 12.35 -31.51 2.49
CA CYS A 50 11.69 -30.44 3.24
C CYS A 50 11.31 -30.88 4.65
N ARG A 51 10.72 -32.09 4.82
CA ARG A 51 10.39 -32.64 6.14
C ARG A 51 11.62 -32.83 7.03
N ARG A 52 12.72 -33.37 6.50
CA ARG A 52 13.97 -33.58 7.26
C ARG A 52 14.62 -32.28 7.74
N PHE A 53 14.48 -31.21 6.97
CA PHE A 53 15.09 -29.91 7.25
C PHE A 53 14.17 -28.93 7.97
N ASP A 54 12.91 -29.30 8.22
CA ASP A 54 11.90 -28.40 8.79
C ASP A 54 12.33 -27.86 10.16
N GLY A 55 12.83 -28.74 11.05
CA GLY A 55 13.35 -28.33 12.36
C GLY A 55 14.53 -27.35 12.27
N MET A 56 15.41 -27.52 11.29
CA MET A 56 16.51 -26.57 11.05
C MET A 56 15.97 -25.21 10.58
N ILE A 57 14.97 -25.20 9.70
CA ILE A 57 14.34 -23.97 9.22
C ILE A 57 13.65 -23.22 10.36
N VAL A 58 12.88 -23.92 11.19
CA VAL A 58 12.20 -23.33 12.35
C VAL A 58 13.21 -22.72 13.32
N ASN A 59 14.26 -23.47 13.68
CA ASN A 59 15.31 -22.96 14.57
C ASN A 59 16.03 -21.72 14.01
N LEU A 60 16.27 -21.70 12.69
CA LEU A 60 16.82 -20.51 12.05
C LEU A 60 15.82 -19.35 12.07
N ALA A 61 14.55 -19.59 11.72
CA ALA A 61 13.53 -18.55 11.61
C ALA A 61 13.32 -17.80 12.93
N VAL A 62 13.32 -18.51 14.07
CA VAL A 62 13.17 -17.91 15.40
C VAL A 62 14.28 -16.88 15.73
N SER A 63 15.45 -17.01 15.11
CA SER A 63 16.58 -16.09 15.32
C SER A 63 16.54 -14.83 14.44
N PHE A 64 15.51 -14.66 13.60
CA PHE A 64 15.41 -13.56 12.63
C PHE A 64 14.09 -12.81 12.79
N TYR A 65 14.17 -11.47 12.78
CA TYR A 65 13.01 -10.59 12.70
C TYR A 65 13.02 -9.88 11.34
N ILE A 66 11.92 -10.00 10.60
CA ILE A 66 11.70 -9.29 9.34
C ILE A 66 10.46 -8.43 9.53
N GLU A 67 10.60 -7.13 9.28
CA GLU A 67 9.49 -6.18 9.47
C GLU A 67 8.29 -6.54 8.58
N GLY A 68 7.11 -6.64 9.22
CA GLY A 68 5.86 -7.01 8.57
C GLY A 68 5.67 -8.51 8.33
N TYR A 69 6.56 -9.37 8.83
CA TYR A 69 6.46 -10.83 8.71
C TYR A 69 6.04 -11.44 10.04
N THR A 70 5.16 -12.42 9.99
CA THR A 70 4.91 -13.38 11.08
C THR A 70 6.02 -14.43 11.13
N ILE A 71 6.12 -15.20 12.22
CA ILE A 71 7.10 -16.30 12.30
C ILE A 71 6.83 -17.35 11.23
N GLU A 72 5.55 -17.60 10.90
CA GLU A 72 5.11 -18.47 9.83
C GLU A 72 5.64 -17.98 8.48
N ASP A 73 5.60 -16.67 8.20
CA ASP A 73 6.14 -16.10 6.96
C ASP A 73 7.65 -16.33 6.84
N VAL A 74 8.39 -16.16 7.94
CA VAL A 74 9.84 -16.41 7.97
C VAL A 74 10.14 -17.89 7.69
N ILE A 75 9.37 -18.81 8.29
CA ILE A 75 9.49 -20.25 8.06
C ILE A 75 9.22 -20.58 6.58
N GLN A 76 8.20 -19.99 5.99
CA GLN A 76 7.85 -20.20 4.58
C GLN A 76 8.93 -19.69 3.62
N GLU A 77 9.52 -18.53 3.88
CA GLU A 77 10.69 -18.04 3.14
C GLU A 77 11.90 -18.98 3.28
N GLY A 78 12.08 -19.58 4.45
CA GLY A 78 13.10 -20.59 4.70
C GLY A 78 12.88 -21.86 3.88
N ARG A 79 11.65 -22.38 3.84
CA ARG A 79 11.25 -23.54 3.02
C ARG A 79 11.46 -23.27 1.53
N LEU A 80 11.07 -22.08 1.06
CA LEU A 80 11.31 -21.66 -0.34
C LEU A 80 12.81 -21.59 -0.65
N SER A 81 13.62 -21.09 0.29
CA SER A 81 15.07 -21.00 0.15
C SER A 81 15.73 -22.38 0.13
N LEU A 82 15.24 -23.33 0.93
CA LEU A 82 15.67 -24.73 0.90
C LEU A 82 15.38 -25.35 -0.48
N ILE A 83 14.18 -25.18 -1.02
CA ILE A 83 13.82 -25.71 -2.35
C ILE A 83 14.74 -25.12 -3.42
N LYS A 84 15.02 -23.82 -3.37
CA LYS A 84 16.00 -23.17 -4.27
C LYS A 84 17.41 -23.74 -4.09
N ALA A 85 17.80 -24.04 -2.86
CA ALA A 85 19.10 -24.64 -2.54
C ALA A 85 19.22 -26.07 -3.11
N ILE A 86 18.17 -26.90 -3.03
CA ILE A 86 18.14 -28.24 -3.64
C ILE A 86 18.49 -28.17 -5.13
N TYR A 87 17.84 -27.26 -5.87
CA TYR A 87 18.09 -27.13 -7.30
C TYR A 87 19.50 -26.61 -7.61
N LYS A 88 20.01 -25.66 -6.82
CA LYS A 88 21.31 -24.99 -7.06
C LYS A 88 22.53 -25.70 -6.48
N TYR A 89 22.35 -26.63 -5.55
CA TYR A 89 23.46 -27.30 -4.88
C TYR A 89 24.34 -28.09 -5.86
N ASP A 90 25.65 -27.99 -5.74
CA ASP A 90 26.57 -28.82 -6.52
C ASP A 90 26.91 -30.10 -5.73
N MET A 91 26.68 -31.27 -6.34
CA MET A 91 27.00 -32.55 -5.72
C MET A 91 28.50 -32.77 -5.52
N LYS A 92 29.34 -32.05 -6.29
CA LYS A 92 30.80 -32.07 -6.16
C LYS A 92 31.33 -31.01 -5.18
N SER A 93 30.43 -30.31 -4.48
CA SER A 93 30.83 -29.26 -3.53
C SER A 93 31.66 -29.82 -2.38
N LYS A 94 32.64 -29.03 -1.92
CA LYS A 94 33.42 -29.30 -0.69
C LYS A 94 32.55 -29.25 0.58
N TYR A 95 31.41 -28.56 0.54
CA TYR A 95 30.52 -28.40 1.68
C TYR A 95 29.30 -29.30 1.55
N HIS A 96 28.98 -30.06 2.60
CA HIS A 96 27.79 -30.88 2.64
C HIS A 96 26.51 -30.04 2.53
N PHE A 97 25.48 -30.63 1.91
CA PHE A 97 24.20 -29.97 1.66
C PHE A 97 23.57 -29.26 2.88
N PRO A 98 23.58 -29.83 4.12
CA PRO A 98 23.00 -29.13 5.26
C PRO A 98 23.64 -27.76 5.54
N ALA A 99 24.97 -27.68 5.48
CA ALA A 99 25.69 -26.43 5.69
C ALA A 99 25.39 -25.41 4.57
N TYR A 100 25.35 -25.88 3.31
CA TYR A 100 24.98 -25.06 2.17
C TYR A 100 23.55 -24.52 2.27
N ALA A 101 22.59 -25.39 2.62
CA ALA A 101 21.18 -25.02 2.77
C ALA A 101 20.98 -24.00 3.89
N ALA A 102 21.60 -24.20 5.06
CA ALA A 102 21.55 -23.25 6.16
C ALA A 102 22.12 -21.88 5.76
N ALA A 103 23.24 -21.84 5.04
CA ALA A 103 23.82 -20.59 4.53
C ALA A 103 22.90 -19.90 3.51
N ALA A 104 22.27 -20.66 2.61
CA ALA A 104 21.34 -20.12 1.62
C ALA A 104 20.08 -19.52 2.27
N ILE A 105 19.53 -20.18 3.30
CA ILE A 105 18.39 -19.70 4.08
C ILE A 105 18.75 -18.39 4.80
N LYS A 106 19.85 -18.38 5.57
CA LYS A 106 20.31 -17.17 6.28
C LYS A 106 20.53 -16.01 5.31
N LYS A 107 21.15 -16.26 4.15
CA LYS A 107 21.37 -15.25 3.11
C LYS A 107 20.06 -14.66 2.60
N ASN A 108 19.04 -15.50 2.39
CA ASN A 108 17.72 -15.02 2.00
C ASN A 108 17.09 -14.14 3.09
N PHE A 109 17.11 -14.57 4.36
CA PHE A 109 16.58 -13.77 5.47
C PHE A 109 17.26 -12.41 5.58
N TYR A 110 18.60 -12.35 5.56
CA TYR A 110 19.32 -11.06 5.53
C TYR A 110 18.98 -10.21 4.31
N SER A 111 18.69 -10.82 3.16
CA SER A 111 18.23 -10.09 1.98
C SER A 111 16.84 -9.48 2.17
N ARG A 112 15.93 -10.19 2.85
CA ARG A 112 14.59 -9.69 3.18
C ARG A 112 14.66 -8.52 4.15
N ILE A 113 15.46 -8.63 5.21
CA ILE A 113 15.71 -7.54 6.18
C ILE A 113 16.27 -6.30 5.49
N ARG A 114 17.30 -6.45 4.64
CA ARG A 114 17.85 -5.30 3.88
C ARG A 114 16.84 -4.66 2.92
N GLY A 115 15.87 -5.45 2.43
CA GLY A 115 14.79 -4.95 1.60
C GLY A 115 13.73 -4.15 2.37
N SER A 116 13.44 -4.54 3.62
CA SER A 116 12.45 -3.83 4.45
C SER A 116 12.97 -2.46 4.92
N VAL A 117 14.25 -2.37 5.28
CA VAL A 117 14.91 -1.14 5.77
C VAL A 117 14.96 -0.02 4.70
N LYS A 118 14.78 -0.35 3.41
CA LYS A 118 14.80 0.65 2.32
C LYS A 118 13.47 1.39 2.11
N LYS A 119 12.41 1.06 2.85
CA LYS A 119 11.16 1.81 2.77
C LYS A 119 11.28 3.09 3.59
N TYR A 120 10.76 4.21 3.05
CA TYR A 120 10.57 5.45 3.79
C TYR A 120 9.93 5.13 5.15
N GLY A 121 10.45 5.68 6.24
CA GLY A 121 9.99 5.40 7.59
C GLY A 121 8.49 5.66 7.72
N SER A 122 7.69 4.61 7.58
CA SER A 122 6.24 4.67 7.77
C SER A 122 5.95 4.43 9.24
N CYS A 123 5.24 5.34 9.87
CA CYS A 123 4.67 5.14 11.20
C CYS A 123 3.16 4.95 11.08
N SER A 124 2.57 4.26 12.05
CA SER A 124 1.12 4.20 12.16
C SER A 124 0.58 5.58 12.54
N LEU A 125 -0.52 6.02 11.92
CA LEU A 125 -1.23 7.22 12.35
C LEU A 125 -1.76 7.11 13.78
N TYR A 126 -1.96 5.88 14.27
CA TYR A 126 -2.39 5.59 15.63
C TYR A 126 -1.22 5.41 16.61
N SER A 127 0.02 5.65 16.19
CA SER A 127 1.16 5.63 17.09
C SER A 127 1.01 6.72 18.15
N VAL A 128 1.22 6.34 19.41
CA VAL A 128 1.09 7.21 20.58
C VAL A 128 2.45 7.82 20.90
N ASN A 129 2.48 9.14 21.14
CA ASN A 129 3.69 9.85 21.59
C ASN A 129 3.89 9.73 23.11
N ASP A 130 4.99 10.29 23.63
CA ASP A 130 5.31 10.26 25.07
C ASP A 130 4.25 10.91 25.96
N MET A 131 3.38 11.75 25.39
CA MET A 131 2.31 12.48 26.06
C MET A 131 0.93 11.81 25.91
N GLY A 132 0.85 10.63 25.27
CA GLY A 132 -0.41 9.90 25.08
C GLY A 132 -1.26 10.33 23.87
N GLY A 133 -0.83 11.31 23.09
CA GLY A 133 -1.52 11.76 21.88
C GLY A 133 -1.16 10.91 20.65
N GLN A 134 -2.11 10.69 19.75
CA GLN A 134 -1.88 9.94 18.52
C GLN A 134 -1.41 10.87 17.39
N LEU A 135 -0.64 10.33 16.43
CA LEU A 135 -0.19 11.13 15.28
C LEU A 135 -1.35 11.64 14.43
N ILE A 136 -2.46 10.90 14.34
CA ILE A 136 -3.67 11.31 13.61
C ILE A 136 -4.27 12.61 14.15
N ASP A 137 -4.14 12.85 15.46
CA ASP A 137 -4.68 14.04 16.13
C ASP A 137 -3.86 15.31 15.82
N MET A 138 -2.63 15.14 15.32
CA MET A 138 -1.73 16.24 14.96
C MET A 138 -1.84 16.68 13.50
N ILE A 139 -2.53 15.89 12.67
CA ILE A 139 -2.72 16.20 11.26
C ILE A 139 -3.84 17.22 11.13
N GLU A 140 -3.53 18.37 10.56
CA GLU A 140 -4.50 19.43 10.29
C GLU A 140 -5.49 18.97 9.20
N SER A 141 -6.77 19.27 9.41
CA SER A 141 -7.80 19.04 8.39
C SER A 141 -7.65 20.06 7.28
N GLU A 142 -7.82 19.64 6.02
CA GLU A 142 -7.91 20.56 4.87
C GLU A 142 -9.27 21.29 4.82
N GLU A 143 -10.23 20.90 5.67
CA GLU A 143 -11.55 21.52 5.72
C GLU A 143 -11.53 22.86 6.47
N ASP A 144 -11.78 23.94 5.72
CA ASP A 144 -12.03 25.27 6.28
C ASP A 144 -13.52 25.61 6.19
N ILE A 145 -14.24 25.29 7.28
CA ILE A 145 -15.68 25.53 7.40
C ILE A 145 -16.06 27.01 7.33
N GLU A 146 -15.16 27.90 7.77
CA GLU A 146 -15.40 29.35 7.76
C GLU A 146 -15.36 29.86 6.32
N GLU A 147 -14.31 29.52 5.59
CA GLU A 147 -14.15 29.87 4.17
C GLU A 147 -15.27 29.24 3.31
N GLU A 148 -15.66 28.00 3.58
CA GLU A 148 -16.80 27.37 2.89
C GLU A 148 -18.11 28.13 3.16
N PHE A 149 -18.36 28.51 4.40
CA PHE A 149 -19.55 29.28 4.76
C PHE A 149 -19.55 30.66 4.09
N ILE A 150 -18.42 31.36 4.07
CA ILE A 150 -18.25 32.65 3.37
C ILE A 150 -18.54 32.48 1.88
N LYS A 151 -17.94 31.49 1.21
CA LYS A 151 -18.21 31.18 -0.20
C LYS A 151 -19.67 30.91 -0.48
N ARG A 152 -20.35 30.16 0.40
CA ARG A 152 -21.80 29.88 0.28
C ARG A 152 -22.64 31.15 0.40
N GLN A 153 -22.31 32.02 1.36
CA GLN A 153 -22.99 33.31 1.50
C GLN A 153 -22.77 34.21 0.27
N GLN A 154 -21.52 34.33 -0.20
CA GLN A 154 -21.18 35.11 -1.40
C GLN A 154 -21.93 34.59 -2.63
N SER A 155 -21.95 33.27 -2.84
CA SER A 155 -22.69 32.64 -3.93
C SER A 155 -24.18 32.97 -3.85
N THR A 156 -24.77 32.91 -2.65
CA THR A 156 -26.19 33.26 -2.45
C THR A 156 -26.47 34.73 -2.78
N LYS A 157 -25.60 35.65 -2.35
CA LYS A 157 -25.69 37.08 -2.69
C LYS A 157 -25.57 37.29 -4.20
N LEU A 158 -24.61 36.63 -4.85
CA LEU A 158 -24.40 36.68 -6.29
C LEU A 158 -25.62 36.20 -7.07
N TRP A 159 -26.22 35.07 -6.68
CA TRP A 159 -27.43 34.54 -7.31
C TRP A 159 -28.62 35.49 -7.17
N ARG A 160 -28.79 36.13 -6.01
CA ARG A 160 -29.82 37.18 -5.81
C ARG A 160 -29.56 38.40 -6.70
N ALA A 161 -28.31 38.85 -6.80
CA ALA A 161 -27.92 39.97 -7.64
C ALA A 161 -28.15 39.66 -9.13
N LEU A 162 -27.73 38.48 -9.60
CA LEU A 162 -28.05 37.98 -10.94
C LEU A 162 -29.56 37.97 -11.17
N GLY A 163 -30.35 37.59 -10.17
CA GLY A 163 -31.82 37.63 -10.14
C GLY A 163 -32.43 39.00 -10.44
N LYS A 164 -31.74 40.10 -10.13
CA LYS A 164 -32.18 41.48 -10.39
C LYS A 164 -31.78 41.98 -11.78
N LEU A 165 -30.79 41.37 -12.44
CA LEU A 165 -30.39 41.73 -13.81
C LEU A 165 -31.47 41.37 -14.83
N SER A 166 -31.51 42.11 -15.95
CA SER A 166 -32.38 41.77 -17.07
C SER A 166 -32.00 40.41 -17.67
N LYS A 167 -32.97 39.72 -18.29
CA LYS A 167 -32.75 38.41 -18.94
C LYS A 167 -31.55 38.42 -19.91
N LYS A 168 -31.36 39.52 -20.65
CA LYS A 168 -30.27 39.65 -21.64
C LYS A 168 -28.90 39.88 -21.00
N GLU A 169 -28.82 40.59 -19.89
CA GLU A 169 -27.57 40.82 -19.15
C GLU A 169 -27.15 39.58 -18.35
N ARG A 170 -28.10 38.92 -17.69
CA ARG A 170 -27.86 37.65 -17.00
C ARG A 170 -27.36 36.58 -17.97
N TYR A 171 -27.97 36.49 -19.15
CA TYR A 171 -27.63 35.49 -20.15
C TYR A 171 -26.18 35.60 -20.64
N ILE A 172 -25.67 36.81 -20.88
CA ILE A 172 -24.27 36.97 -21.32
C ILE A 172 -23.25 36.62 -20.22
N ILE A 173 -23.59 36.87 -18.95
CA ILE A 173 -22.74 36.51 -17.80
C ILE A 173 -22.69 34.99 -17.64
N ILE A 174 -23.86 34.32 -17.64
CA ILE A 174 -23.95 32.86 -17.54
C ILE A 174 -23.23 32.18 -18.71
N TRP A 175 -23.43 32.67 -19.94
CA TRP A 175 -22.77 32.13 -21.14
C TRP A 175 -21.25 32.16 -21.04
N TYR A 176 -20.69 33.26 -20.54
CA TYR A 176 -19.25 33.46 -20.52
C TYR A 176 -18.57 32.80 -19.31
N TYR A 177 -19.15 32.93 -18.11
CA TYR A 177 -18.51 32.51 -16.85
C TYR A 177 -18.98 31.17 -16.31
N ILE A 178 -20.22 30.75 -16.58
CA ILE A 178 -20.75 29.46 -16.10
C ILE A 178 -20.62 28.38 -17.18
N TRP A 179 -20.89 28.72 -18.43
CA TRP A 179 -20.76 27.79 -19.55
C TRP A 179 -19.40 27.84 -20.24
N GLU A 180 -18.51 28.74 -19.82
CA GLU A 180 -17.15 28.90 -20.35
C GLU A 180 -17.08 29.06 -21.89
N ARG A 181 -18.12 29.66 -22.48
CA ARG A 181 -18.21 29.84 -23.94
C ARG A 181 -17.68 31.17 -24.42
N GLY A 182 -17.11 31.17 -25.61
CA GLY A 182 -16.50 32.34 -26.23
C GLY A 182 -17.50 33.45 -26.57
N LEU A 183 -17.04 34.70 -26.49
CA LEU A 183 -17.83 35.88 -26.89
C LEU A 183 -18.14 35.93 -28.39
N LYS A 184 -17.31 35.29 -29.24
CA LYS A 184 -17.58 35.17 -30.67
C LYS A 184 -18.82 34.33 -30.94
N GLU A 185 -18.96 33.21 -30.23
CA GLU A 185 -20.13 32.33 -30.33
C GLU A 185 -21.39 33.01 -29.79
N TYR A 186 -21.25 33.75 -28.68
CA TYR A 186 -22.34 34.57 -28.14
C TYR A 186 -22.84 35.60 -29.17
N ALA A 187 -21.90 36.30 -29.80
CA ALA A 187 -22.20 37.33 -30.80
C ALA A 187 -22.91 36.74 -32.04
N ALA A 188 -22.42 35.60 -32.54
CA ALA A 188 -23.06 34.87 -33.64
C ALA A 188 -24.48 34.40 -33.28
N LYS A 189 -24.65 33.81 -32.09
CA LYS A 189 -25.96 33.31 -31.62
C LYS A 189 -26.99 34.43 -31.41
N GLN A 190 -26.54 35.64 -31.08
CA GLN A 190 -27.42 36.79 -30.87
C GLN A 190 -27.49 37.73 -32.09
N ASN A 191 -26.95 37.32 -33.25
CA ASN A 191 -26.89 38.12 -34.48
C ASN A 191 -26.34 39.54 -34.25
N MET A 192 -25.19 39.66 -33.57
CA MET A 192 -24.55 40.95 -33.29
C MET A 192 -23.05 40.93 -33.53
N SER A 193 -22.44 42.11 -33.61
CA SER A 193 -20.99 42.23 -33.73
C SER A 193 -20.27 41.80 -32.44
N TYR A 194 -19.04 41.30 -32.57
CA TYR A 194 -18.18 40.97 -31.43
C TYR A 194 -17.99 42.18 -30.49
N ARG A 195 -17.79 43.39 -31.05
CA ARG A 195 -17.65 44.62 -30.26
C ARG A 195 -18.89 44.89 -29.42
N THR A 196 -20.07 44.70 -29.98
CA THR A 196 -21.35 44.87 -29.27
C THR A 196 -21.49 43.87 -28.12
N ALA A 197 -21.13 42.60 -28.34
CA ALA A 197 -21.13 41.58 -27.28
C ALA A 197 -20.16 41.92 -26.14
N ALA A 198 -18.95 42.39 -26.46
CA ALA A 198 -17.96 42.80 -25.46
C ALA A 198 -18.44 43.98 -24.61
N VAL A 199 -19.02 45.02 -25.23
CA VAL A 199 -19.61 46.16 -24.51
C VAL A 199 -20.78 45.71 -23.64
N ARG A 200 -21.63 44.82 -24.15
CA ARG A 200 -22.77 44.28 -23.41
C ARG A 200 -22.33 43.48 -22.18
N LYS A 201 -21.27 42.67 -22.30
CA LYS A 201 -20.68 41.93 -21.17
C LYS A 201 -20.18 42.90 -20.12
N LYS A 202 -19.43 43.92 -20.54
CA LYS A 202 -18.89 44.94 -19.65
C LYS A 202 -20.01 45.65 -18.88
N ARG A 203 -21.04 46.15 -19.58
CA ARG A 203 -22.21 46.79 -18.95
C ARG A 203 -22.94 45.87 -17.98
N ALA A 204 -23.11 44.60 -18.34
CA ALA A 204 -23.75 43.62 -17.47
C ALA A 204 -22.94 43.37 -16.18
N LEU A 205 -21.61 43.33 -16.28
CA LEU A 205 -20.72 43.23 -15.11
C LEU A 205 -20.73 44.49 -14.26
N ASP A 206 -20.70 45.68 -14.87
CA ASP A 206 -20.78 46.96 -14.14
C ASP A 206 -22.11 47.07 -13.39
N HIS A 207 -23.22 46.67 -14.03
CA HIS A 207 -24.54 46.64 -13.40
C HIS A 207 -24.61 45.61 -12.25
N LEU A 208 -24.05 44.41 -12.45
CA LEU A 208 -23.96 43.40 -11.40
C LEU A 208 -23.15 43.90 -10.20
N ARG A 209 -22.03 44.58 -10.45
CA ARG A 209 -21.20 45.18 -9.40
C ARG A 209 -21.97 46.23 -8.60
N ASN A 210 -22.67 47.15 -9.26
CA ASN A 210 -23.48 48.16 -8.57
C ASN A 210 -24.58 47.55 -7.69
N ILE A 211 -25.18 46.44 -8.13
CA ILE A 211 -26.21 45.72 -7.34
C ILE A 211 -25.59 45.02 -6.13
N MET A 212 -24.36 44.53 -6.25
CA MET A 212 -23.64 43.87 -5.15
C MET A 212 -23.05 44.85 -4.14
N ASP A 213 -22.62 46.03 -4.59
CA ASP A 213 -22.04 47.09 -3.75
C ASP A 213 -23.13 47.96 -3.07
N SER A 214 -24.40 47.79 -3.45
CA SER A 214 -25.53 48.42 -2.77
C SER A 214 -25.86 47.67 -1.46
N PRO A 215 -25.95 48.38 -0.30
CA PRO A 215 -26.11 47.79 1.02
C PRO A 215 -27.40 46.96 1.19
#